data_AF-A0A5S9RA95-F1
#
_entry.id   AF-A0A5S9RA95-F1
#
_cell.length_a   1.000
_cell.length_b   1.000
_cell.length_c   1.000
_cell.angle_alpha   90.00
_cell.angle_beta   90.00
_cell.angle_gamma   90.00
#
_symmetry.space_group_name_H-M   'P 1'
#
loop_
_entity.id
_entity.type
_entity.pdbx_description
1 polymer ?
#
loop_
_entity_poly.entity_id
_entity_poly.type
_entity_poly.pdbx_seq_one_letter_code
_entity_poly.pdbx_strand_id
1 'polypeptide(L)'
;MTTSRYPALDDSRSFATAELDRMVLEEHEAIEPHVDELDSYCSMPIRLTHDAAGLHMELGPYDLDARDVARLRAAINAYDRHERCLR
;
A
#
# COMPACT_ATOMS: atom_id res chain seq x y z
N MET A 1 -15.96 -0.94 -4.73
CA MET A 1 -15.22 -1.15 -3.47
C MET A 1 -15.80 -2.36 -2.76
N THR A 2 -15.09 -3.47 -2.78
CA THR A 2 -15.34 -4.63 -1.92
C THR A 2 -14.93 -4.25 -0.50
N THR A 3 -15.85 -4.35 0.45
CA THR A 3 -15.53 -4.14 1.87
C THR A 3 -14.71 -5.34 2.35
N SER A 4 -13.45 -5.11 2.75
CA SER A 4 -12.64 -6.16 3.36
C SER A 4 -13.31 -6.70 4.62
N ARG A 5 -13.08 -7.99 4.88
CA ARG A 5 -13.55 -8.70 6.06
C ARG A 5 -12.57 -8.63 7.24
N TYR A 6 -11.42 -7.98 7.05
CA TYR A 6 -10.40 -7.79 8.07
C TYR A 6 -10.36 -6.33 8.56
N PRO A 7 -9.93 -6.07 9.80
CA PRO A 7 -9.78 -4.72 10.33
C PRO A 7 -8.89 -3.86 9.43
N ALA A 8 -9.33 -2.63 9.15
CA ALA A 8 -8.53 -1.69 8.38
C ALA A 8 -7.31 -1.24 9.19
N LEU A 9 -6.13 -1.35 8.60
CA LEU A 9 -4.89 -0.77 9.08
C LEU A 9 -4.51 0.35 8.11
N ASP A 10 -4.83 1.58 8.50
CA ASP A 10 -4.64 2.78 7.69
C ASP A 10 -4.42 3.98 8.60
N ASP A 11 -3.66 4.98 8.14
CA ASP A 11 -3.54 6.25 8.84
C ASP A 11 -4.67 7.19 8.38
N SER A 12 -5.17 8.02 9.30
CA SER A 12 -6.14 9.07 9.02
C SER A 12 -5.64 10.12 8.02
N ARG A 13 -4.31 10.26 7.86
CA ARG A 13 -3.62 11.23 6.99
C ARG A 13 -4.09 12.68 7.18
N SER A 14 -4.59 13.01 8.37
CA SER A 14 -5.22 14.31 8.67
C SER A 14 -4.23 15.47 8.52
N PHE A 15 -3.00 15.32 9.02
CA PHE A 15 -1.94 16.33 8.86
C PHE A 15 -1.48 16.45 7.40
N ALA A 16 -1.21 15.34 6.72
CA ALA A 16 -0.75 15.35 5.33
C ALA A 16 -1.77 16.03 4.40
N THR A 17 -3.07 15.81 4.66
CA THR A 17 -4.15 16.46 3.90
C THR A 17 -4.24 17.95 4.22
N ALA A 18 -4.14 18.34 5.49
CA ALA A 18 -4.30 19.74 5.89
C ALA A 18 -3.09 20.63 5.57
N GLU A 19 -1.88 20.10 5.70
CA GLU A 19 -0.65 20.89 5.70
C GLU A 19 0.25 20.65 4.48
N LEU A 20 0.15 19.47 3.83
CA LEU A 20 1.02 19.10 2.70
C LEU A 20 0.28 19.07 1.36
N ASP A 21 -0.99 19.48 1.34
CA ASP A 21 -1.87 19.44 0.16
C ASP A 21 -1.90 18.05 -0.50
N ARG A 22 -1.94 17.01 0.33
CA ARG A 22 -1.99 15.62 -0.13
C ARG A 22 -3.23 15.39 -1.00
N MET A 23 -2.99 14.95 -2.23
CA MET A 23 -4.01 14.56 -3.20
C MET A 23 -3.95 13.06 -3.46
N VAL A 24 -5.09 12.38 -3.38
CA VAL A 24 -5.25 11.00 -3.88
C VAL A 24 -5.55 11.08 -5.37
N LEU A 25 -4.64 10.52 -6.18
CA LEU A 25 -4.77 10.47 -7.63
C LEU A 25 -5.53 9.22 -8.08
N GLU A 26 -5.27 8.07 -7.43
CA GLU A 26 -5.88 6.78 -7.73
C GLU A 26 -5.99 5.92 -6.47
N GLU A 27 -7.03 5.10 -6.41
CA GLU A 27 -7.24 4.10 -5.36
C GLU A 27 -7.36 2.70 -5.98
N HIS A 28 -6.73 1.71 -5.37
CA HIS A 28 -6.81 0.30 -5.78
C HIS A 28 -7.42 -0.56 -4.67
N GLU A 29 -7.68 -1.84 -4.99
CA GLU A 29 -8.14 -2.80 -3.99
C GLU A 29 -7.12 -2.96 -2.87
N ALA A 30 -7.61 -3.10 -1.64
CA ALA A 30 -6.76 -3.28 -0.48
C ALA A 30 -6.06 -4.64 -0.52
N ILE A 31 -4.84 -4.71 0.01
CA ILE A 31 -4.21 -5.99 0.33
C ILE A 31 -4.65 -6.46 1.72
N GLU A 32 -4.59 -7.77 1.94
CA GLU A 32 -5.00 -8.40 3.20
C GLU A 32 -3.84 -9.22 3.81
N PRO A 33 -2.75 -8.58 4.27
CA PRO A 33 -1.62 -9.30 4.84
C PRO A 33 -1.96 -9.87 6.23
N HIS A 34 -1.36 -11.02 6.53
CA HIS A 34 -1.27 -11.55 7.89
C HIS A 34 -0.10 -10.87 8.62
N VAL A 35 -0.34 -10.49 9.86
CA VAL A 35 0.61 -9.85 10.77
C VAL A 35 0.96 -10.86 11.85
N ASP A 36 2.13 -11.47 11.73
CA ASP A 36 2.58 -12.57 12.59
C ASP A 36 2.57 -12.19 14.08
N GLU A 37 2.98 -10.97 14.42
CA GLU A 37 3.05 -10.50 15.81
C GLU A 37 1.67 -10.43 16.49
N LEU A 38 0.62 -10.23 15.70
CA LEU A 38 -0.76 -10.13 16.16
C LEU A 38 -1.57 -11.40 15.88
N ASP A 39 -0.95 -12.39 15.24
CA ASP A 39 -1.59 -13.60 14.71
C ASP A 39 -2.96 -13.31 14.06
N SER A 40 -3.00 -12.27 13.22
CA SER A 40 -4.25 -11.80 12.63
C SER A 40 -4.04 -11.15 11.27
N TYR A 41 -5.12 -11.01 10.51
CA TYR A 41 -5.12 -10.32 9.22
C TYR A 41 -5.60 -8.89 9.38
N CYS A 42 -5.10 -8.01 8.53
CA CYS A 42 -5.59 -6.64 8.40
C CYS A 42 -5.87 -6.32 6.93
N SER A 43 -6.55 -5.20 6.67
CA SER A 43 -6.74 -4.67 5.32
C SER A 43 -6.00 -3.35 5.19
N MET A 44 -5.12 -3.25 4.20
CA MET A 44 -4.37 -2.02 3.90
C MET A 44 -4.79 -1.48 2.53
N PRO A 45 -5.43 -0.29 2.45
CA PRO A 45 -5.75 0.34 1.17
C PRO A 45 -4.48 0.69 0.41
N ILE A 46 -4.55 0.63 -0.93
CA ILE A 46 -3.46 1.07 -1.80
C ILE A 46 -3.91 2.34 -2.50
N ARG A 47 -3.11 3.41 -2.39
CA ARG A 47 -3.39 4.70 -3.03
C ARG A 47 -2.17 5.22 -3.76
N LEU A 48 -2.38 5.85 -4.91
CA LEU A 48 -1.39 6.69 -5.55
C LEU A 48 -1.65 8.12 -5.11
N THR A 49 -0.66 8.77 -4.52
CA THR A 49 -0.81 10.10 -3.93
C THR A 49 0.28 11.04 -4.42
N HIS A 50 -0.02 12.34 -4.36
CA HIS A 50 0.93 13.41 -4.62
C HIS A 50 0.79 14.47 -3.54
N ASP A 51 1.91 14.94 -3.02
CA ASP A 51 1.98 16.05 -2.07
C ASP A 51 3.23 16.92 -2.35
N ALA A 52 3.63 17.77 -1.41
CA ALA A 52 4.83 18.59 -1.52
C ALA A 52 6.15 17.81 -1.73
N ALA A 53 6.22 16.53 -1.33
CA ALA A 53 7.36 15.65 -1.55
C ALA A 53 7.30 14.92 -2.92
N GLY A 54 6.20 15.08 -3.66
CA GLY A 54 5.97 14.52 -4.98
C GLY A 54 5.12 13.26 -4.96
N LEU A 55 5.26 12.45 -6.01
CA LEU A 55 4.46 11.24 -6.20
C LEU A 55 4.96 10.09 -5.30
N HIS A 56 4.06 9.47 -4.56
CA HIS A 56 4.33 8.28 -3.76
C HIS A 56 3.12 7.33 -3.75
N MET A 57 3.34 6.10 -3.29
CA MET A 57 2.30 5.11 -3.10
C MET A 57 2.05 4.94 -1.60
N GLU A 58 0.80 4.96 -1.19
CA GLU A 58 0.41 4.59 0.16
C GLU A 58 -0.01 3.13 0.21
N LEU A 59 0.42 2.46 1.27
CA LEU A 59 0.00 1.12 1.64
C LEU A 59 -0.50 1.15 3.07
N GLY A 60 -1.81 1.40 3.24
CA GLY A 60 -2.38 1.74 4.54
C GLY A 60 -1.60 2.90 5.19
N PRO A 61 -0.99 2.69 6.37
CA PRO A 61 -0.28 3.74 7.09
C PRO A 61 1.13 4.04 6.53
N TYR A 62 1.61 3.30 5.53
CA TYR A 62 2.98 3.43 5.02
C TYR A 62 3.03 4.24 3.73
N ASP A 63 4.07 5.06 3.58
CA ASP A 63 4.37 5.82 2.36
C ASP A 63 5.59 5.21 1.68
N LEU A 64 5.47 4.95 0.38
CA LEU A 64 6.48 4.31 -0.45
C LEU A 64 6.88 5.26 -1.57
N ASP A 65 8.14 5.66 -1.54
CA ASP A 65 8.69 6.54 -2.56
C ASP A 65 9.02 5.77 -3.87
N ALA A 66 9.55 6.50 -4.85
CA ALA A 66 9.95 5.91 -6.12
C ALA A 66 10.99 4.78 -5.99
N ARG A 67 11.87 4.82 -4.97
CA ARG A 67 12.90 3.80 -4.73
C ARG A 67 12.27 2.53 -4.17
N ASP A 68 11.35 2.67 -3.23
CA ASP A 68 10.64 1.54 -2.64
C ASP A 68 9.74 0.86 -3.67
N VAL A 69 9.01 1.64 -4.47
CA VAL A 69 8.23 1.10 -5.60
C VAL A 69 9.12 0.34 -6.59
N ALA A 70 10.32 0.83 -6.91
CA ALA A 70 11.25 0.12 -7.79
C ALA A 70 11.70 -1.23 -7.18
N ARG A 71 11.97 -1.27 -5.88
CA ARG A 71 12.33 -2.50 -5.15
C ARG A 71 11.17 -3.49 -5.11
N LEU A 72 9.96 -3.03 -4.83
CA LEU A 72 8.76 -3.86 -4.82
C LEU A 72 8.47 -4.46 -6.19
N ARG A 73 8.59 -3.68 -7.26
CA ARG A 73 8.48 -4.21 -8.63
C ARG A 73 9.47 -5.34 -8.90
N ALA A 74 10.73 -5.19 -8.46
CA ALA A 74 11.72 -6.25 -8.60
C ALA A 74 11.35 -7.52 -7.81
N ALA A 75 10.82 -7.35 -6.58
CA ALA A 75 10.37 -8.45 -5.74
C ALA A 75 9.15 -9.17 -6.32
N ILE A 76 8.13 -8.44 -6.78
CA ILE A 76 6.93 -8.99 -7.46
C ILE A 76 7.36 -9.77 -8.71
N ASN A 77 8.22 -9.19 -9.54
CA ASN A 77 8.75 -9.88 -10.72
C ASN A 77 9.48 -11.18 -10.35
N ALA A 78 10.17 -11.23 -9.22
CA ALA A 78 10.81 -12.44 -8.74
C ALA A 78 9.79 -13.48 -8.26
N TYR A 79 8.80 -13.06 -7.46
CA TYR A 79 7.69 -13.90 -7.02
C TYR A 79 6.99 -14.55 -8.21
N ASP A 80 6.58 -13.77 -9.20
CA ASP A 80 5.88 -14.24 -10.40
C ASP A 80 6.69 -15.27 -11.21
N ARG A 81 8.03 -15.11 -11.26
CA ARG A 81 8.89 -16.10 -11.92
C ARG A 81 8.87 -17.43 -11.18
N HIS A 82 8.93 -17.42 -9.85
CA HIS A 82 8.92 -18.64 -9.05
C HIS A 82 7.54 -19.29 -9.02
N GLU A 83 6.47 -18.50 -8.96
CA GLU A 83 5.08 -18.95 -8.98
C GLU A 83 4.77 -19.75 -10.26
N ARG A 84 5.20 -19.25 -11.42
CA ARG A 84 5.07 -19.97 -12.71
C ARG A 84 5.89 -21.25 -12.81
N CYS A 85 7.02 -21.36 -12.11
CA CYS A 85 7.86 -22.56 -12.12
C CYS A 85 7.33 -23.67 -11.20
N LEU A 86 6.45 -23.34 -10.26
CA LEU A 86 5.84 -24.29 -9.32
C LEU A 86 4.50 -24.85 -9.81
N ARG A 87 4.01 -24.37 -10.97
CA ARG A 87 2.82 -24.89 -11.66
C ARG A 87 3.22 -25.78 -12.84
#